data_AF-H3HA93-F1
#
_entry.id   AF-H3HA93-F1
#
_cell.length_a   1.000
_cell.length_b   1.000
_cell.length_c   1.000
_cell.angle_alpha   90.00
_cell.angle_beta   90.00
_cell.angle_gamma   90.00
#
_symmetry.space_group_name_H-M   'P 1'
#
loop_
_entity.id
_entity.type
_entity.pdbx_description
1 polymer ?
#
loop_
_entity_poly.entity_id
_entity_poly.type
_entity_poly.pdbx_seq_one_letter_code
_entity_poly.pdbx_strand_id
1 'polypeptide(L)'
;MAVAKCCPPLTALLWWDRKPVHLLCTGGSKVLQSCAMMRDYQRWMGGVDIHDQLRLQRYSLQMAVVFRKYYKTIFLGLVDMAIMNAYIVYREAQKQRGEPPADHAKFLRVLQGQMLELTPADFTDATWRRSKKTLQRTRKALRMTP
;
A
#
# COMPACT_ATOMS: atom_id res chain seq x y z
N MET A 1 -38.37 14.35 7.82
CA MET A 1 -37.31 13.56 7.16
C MET A 1 -35.99 13.87 7.85
N ALA A 2 -35.55 13.04 8.80
CA ALA A 2 -34.26 13.23 9.48
C ALA A 2 -33.14 12.81 8.53
N VAL A 3 -32.40 13.78 8.01
CA VAL A 3 -31.18 13.51 7.21
C VAL A 3 -30.04 13.29 8.21
N ALA A 4 -29.43 12.10 8.18
CA ALA A 4 -28.24 11.81 8.98
C ALA A 4 -27.13 12.80 8.61
N LYS A 5 -26.69 13.63 9.57
CA LYS A 5 -25.68 14.70 9.39
C LYS A 5 -24.31 14.20 8.88
N CYS A 6 -24.08 12.89 8.86
CA CYS A 6 -22.78 12.29 8.52
C CYS A 6 -22.78 11.49 7.20
N CYS A 7 -23.89 11.41 6.46
CA CYS A 7 -23.92 10.69 5.19
C CYS A 7 -23.83 11.68 4.02
N PRO A 8 -22.70 11.75 3.31
CA PRO A 8 -22.61 12.56 2.11
C PRO A 8 -23.65 12.07 1.07
N PRO A 9 -24.27 12.97 0.30
CA PRO A 9 -25.29 12.60 -0.68
C PRO A 9 -24.70 11.64 -1.72
N LEU A 10 -25.48 10.60 -2.03
CA LEU A 10 -25.14 9.62 -3.06
C LEU A 10 -25.62 10.16 -4.42
N THR A 11 -24.70 10.22 -5.37
CA THR A 11 -24.95 10.68 -6.74
C THR A 11 -24.73 9.50 -7.68
N ALA A 12 -25.75 9.17 -8.46
CA ALA A 12 -25.67 8.19 -9.53
C ALA A 12 -25.51 8.92 -10.87
N LEU A 13 -24.60 8.42 -11.71
CA LEU A 13 -24.32 8.94 -13.04
C LEU A 13 -24.34 7.80 -14.06
N LEU A 14 -24.78 8.13 -15.26
CA LEU A 14 -24.73 7.26 -16.42
C LEU A 14 -23.80 7.89 -17.45
N TRP A 15 -22.74 7.19 -17.82
CA TRP A 15 -21.83 7.59 -18.87
C TRP A 15 -22.05 6.71 -20.11
N TRP A 16 -22.11 7.35 -21.27
CA TRP A 16 -22.40 6.69 -22.54
C TRP A 16 -21.16 6.68 -23.44
N ASP A 17 -20.70 5.48 -23.79
CA ASP A 17 -19.66 5.25 -24.80
C ASP A 17 -20.20 4.24 -25.83
N ARG A 18 -19.58 3.07 -26.02
CA ARG A 18 -20.17 1.99 -26.83
C ARG A 18 -21.27 1.21 -26.09
N LYS A 19 -21.25 1.24 -24.76
CA LYS A 19 -22.23 0.63 -23.85
C LYS A 19 -22.47 1.57 -22.65
N PRO A 20 -23.65 1.55 -22.02
CA PRO A 20 -23.90 2.32 -20.80
C PRO A 20 -23.01 1.85 -19.66
N VAL A 21 -22.36 2.81 -18.98
CA VAL A 21 -21.59 2.58 -17.75
C VAL A 21 -22.27 3.34 -16.62
N HIS A 22 -22.66 2.60 -15.58
CA HIS A 22 -23.25 3.18 -14.38
C HIS A 22 -22.17 3.46 -13.35
N LEU A 23 -22.11 4.70 -12.86
CA LEU A 23 -21.17 5.15 -11.83
C LEU A 23 -21.95 5.58 -10.59
N LEU A 24 -21.45 5.19 -9.42
CA LEU A 24 -21.97 5.59 -8.12
C LEU A 24 -20.88 6.33 -7.37
N CYS A 25 -21.19 7.52 -6.87
CA CYS A 25 -20.26 8.34 -6.11
C CYS A 25 -20.94 8.86 -4.83
N THR A 26 -20.22 8.88 -3.73
CA THR A 26 -20.63 9.52 -2.47
C THR A 26 -19.78 10.76 -2.24
N GLY A 27 -20.40 11.88 -1.86
CA GLY A 27 -19.66 13.12 -1.58
C GLY A 27 -19.24 13.93 -2.81
N GLY A 28 -19.60 13.49 -4.01
CA GLY A 28 -19.52 14.29 -5.23
C GLY A 28 -20.57 15.41 -5.22
N SER A 29 -20.16 16.64 -5.49
CA SER A 29 -21.11 17.73 -5.73
C SER A 29 -21.92 17.42 -7.00
N LYS A 30 -23.24 17.67 -6.98
CA LYS A 30 -24.13 17.54 -8.16
C LYS A 30 -23.69 18.43 -9.34
N VAL A 31 -22.76 19.35 -9.09
CA VAL A 31 -22.18 20.28 -10.07
C VAL A 31 -20.98 19.66 -10.83
N LEU A 32 -20.43 18.52 -10.37
CA LEU A 32 -19.42 17.83 -11.17
C LEU A 32 -20.07 17.27 -12.44
N GLN A 33 -19.71 17.87 -13.58
CA GLN A 33 -20.04 17.35 -14.90
C GLN A 33 -19.64 15.88 -14.98
N SER A 34 -20.47 15.06 -15.64
CA SER A 34 -20.26 13.62 -15.85
C SER A 34 -18.83 13.29 -16.33
N CYS A 35 -18.23 14.17 -17.15
CA CYS A 35 -16.86 14.04 -17.64
C CYS A 35 -15.77 14.21 -16.56
N ALA A 36 -16.01 14.98 -15.50
CA ALA A 36 -15.05 15.13 -14.40
C ALA A 36 -15.03 13.87 -13.51
N MET A 37 -16.21 13.37 -13.15
CA MET A 37 -16.36 12.14 -12.38
C MET A 37 -15.73 10.93 -13.10
N MET A 38 -15.96 10.81 -14.41
CA MET A 38 -15.36 9.72 -15.20
C MET A 38 -13.84 9.83 -15.29
N ARG A 39 -13.28 11.05 -15.44
CA ARG A 39 -11.83 11.26 -15.44
C ARG A 39 -11.19 10.91 -14.10
N ASP A 40 -11.81 11.32 -12.99
CA ASP A 40 -11.32 10.98 -11.66
C ASP A 40 -11.37 9.46 -11.45
N TYR A 41 -12.48 8.82 -11.81
CA TYR A 41 -12.59 7.38 -11.76
C TYR A 41 -11.50 6.68 -12.58
N GLN A 42 -11.31 7.07 -13.84
CA GLN A 42 -10.30 6.46 -14.71
C GLN A 42 -8.87 6.72 -14.23
N ARG A 43 -8.59 7.87 -13.61
CA ARG A 43 -7.29 8.19 -13.02
C ARG A 43 -6.96 7.32 -11.81
N TRP A 44 -7.96 6.98 -10.99
CA TRP A 44 -7.75 6.25 -9.74
C TRP A 44 -8.01 4.74 -9.82
N MET A 45 -8.84 4.27 -10.78
CA MET A 45 -9.19 2.85 -10.95
C MET A 45 -7.95 1.98 -11.20
N GLY A 46 -6.96 2.48 -11.92
CA GLY A 46 -5.76 1.73 -12.27
C GLY A 46 -4.76 1.52 -11.13
N GLY A 47 -4.99 2.04 -9.92
CA GLY A 47 -4.01 1.95 -8.83
C GLY A 47 -3.61 0.51 -8.47
N VAL A 48 -4.59 -0.41 -8.47
CA VAL A 48 -4.35 -1.84 -8.17
C VAL A 48 -3.65 -2.52 -9.33
N ASP A 49 -4.12 -2.31 -10.56
CA ASP A 49 -3.54 -2.93 -11.76
C ASP A 49 -2.10 -2.45 -12.00
N ILE A 50 -1.80 -1.17 -11.75
CA ILE A 50 -0.43 -0.64 -11.85
C ILE A 50 0.47 -1.29 -10.79
N HIS A 51 -0.03 -1.47 -9.56
CA HIS A 51 0.72 -2.16 -8.50
C HIS A 51 0.98 -3.63 -8.87
N ASP A 52 -0.02 -4.33 -9.39
CA ASP A 52 0.10 -5.73 -9.80
C ASP A 52 1.00 -5.87 -11.05
N GLN A 53 0.94 -4.93 -12.00
CA GLN A 53 1.83 -4.86 -13.14
C GLN A 53 3.29 -4.60 -12.72
N LEU A 54 3.54 -3.71 -11.75
CA LEU A 54 4.87 -3.50 -11.18
C LEU A 54 5.42 -4.79 -10.53
N ARG A 55 4.56 -5.56 -9.86
CA ARG A 55 4.90 -6.85 -9.26
C ARG A 55 5.21 -7.92 -10.32
N LEU A 56 4.40 -8.01 -11.36
CA LEU A 56 4.51 -9.04 -12.40
C LEU A 56 5.62 -8.76 -13.42
N GLN A 57 5.91 -7.50 -13.75
CA GLN A 57 6.83 -7.18 -14.85
C GLN A 57 8.31 -7.07 -14.47
N ARG A 58 8.66 -6.83 -13.19
CA ARG A 58 10.07 -6.54 -12.85
C ARG A 58 10.78 -7.64 -12.06
N TYR A 59 10.15 -8.28 -11.08
CA TYR A 59 10.81 -9.30 -10.25
C TYR A 59 9.79 -10.21 -9.56
N SER A 60 9.00 -10.99 -10.31
CA SER A 60 8.11 -11.93 -9.62
C SER A 60 8.95 -13.10 -9.10
N LEU A 61 9.25 -13.12 -7.80
CA LEU A 61 9.80 -14.30 -7.13
C LEU A 61 8.81 -15.47 -7.21
N GLN A 62 7.52 -15.15 -7.34
CA GLN A 62 6.43 -16.10 -7.54
C GLN A 62 6.49 -16.88 -8.86
N MET A 63 6.93 -16.28 -9.98
CA MET A 63 7.19 -17.01 -11.23
C MET A 63 8.61 -17.58 -11.32
N ALA A 64 9.57 -17.00 -10.59
CA ALA A 64 10.95 -17.49 -10.59
C ALA A 64 11.09 -18.82 -9.84
N VAL A 65 10.20 -19.13 -8.88
CA VAL A 65 10.29 -20.33 -8.06
C VAL A 65 8.93 -21.03 -7.93
N VAL A 66 8.71 -22.07 -8.74
CA VAL A 66 7.51 -22.91 -8.64
C VAL A 66 7.70 -23.91 -7.50
N PHE A 67 7.08 -23.63 -6.36
CA PHE A 67 7.01 -24.60 -5.26
C PHE A 67 5.86 -25.57 -5.44
N ARG A 68 6.10 -26.88 -5.21
CA ARG A 68 5.05 -27.92 -5.21
C ARG A 68 3.95 -27.71 -4.15
N LYS A 69 4.19 -26.89 -3.12
CA LYS A 69 3.27 -26.68 -1.99
C LYS A 69 2.71 -25.26 -2.00
N TYR A 70 1.38 -25.14 -2.01
CA TYR A 70 0.65 -23.87 -2.18
C TYR A 70 1.01 -22.78 -1.16
N TYR A 71 1.25 -23.13 0.11
CA TYR A 71 1.53 -22.16 1.16
C TYR A 71 2.86 -21.41 0.94
N LYS A 72 3.85 -22.02 0.28
CA LYS A 72 5.12 -21.38 -0.03
C LYS A 72 4.92 -20.26 -1.06
N THR A 73 4.09 -20.52 -2.06
CA THR A 73 3.71 -19.53 -3.09
C THR A 73 2.94 -18.36 -2.48
N ILE A 74 2.05 -18.62 -1.51
CA ILE A 74 1.32 -17.57 -0.78
C ILE A 74 2.30 -16.72 0.05
N PHE A 75 3.22 -17.37 0.78
CA PHE A 75 4.21 -16.67 1.58
C PHE A 75 5.11 -15.76 0.74
N LEU A 76 5.60 -16.25 -0.40
CA LEU A 76 6.39 -15.44 -1.34
C LEU A 76 5.58 -14.27 -1.89
N GLY A 77 4.30 -14.48 -2.18
CA GLY A 77 3.41 -13.40 -2.58
C GLY A 77 3.29 -12.30 -1.52
N LEU A 78 3.24 -12.65 -0.22
CA LEU A 78 3.23 -11.66 0.85
C LEU A 78 4.55 -10.90 0.97
N VAL A 79 5.69 -11.60 0.80
CA VAL A 79 7.01 -10.98 0.79
C VAL A 79 7.17 -10.02 -0.40
N ASP A 80 6.74 -10.42 -1.59
CA ASP A 80 6.75 -9.57 -2.79
C ASP A 80 5.95 -8.27 -2.57
N MET A 81 4.76 -8.37 -1.97
CA MET A 81 3.95 -7.19 -1.62
C MET A 81 4.63 -6.29 -0.58
N ALA A 82 5.28 -6.89 0.43
CA ALA A 82 6.01 -6.14 1.45
C ALA A 82 7.22 -5.38 0.86
N ILE A 83 7.95 -6.00 -0.06
CA ILE A 83 9.08 -5.37 -0.76
C ILE A 83 8.60 -4.19 -1.61
N MET A 84 7.48 -4.34 -2.33
CA MET A 84 6.90 -3.23 -3.10
C MET A 84 6.44 -2.07 -2.22
N ASN A 85 5.79 -2.37 -1.09
CA ASN A 85 5.40 -1.34 -0.13
C ASN A 85 6.61 -0.62 0.47
N ALA A 86 7.68 -1.35 0.80
CA ALA A 86 8.93 -0.76 1.28
C ALA A 86 9.57 0.15 0.22
N TYR A 87 9.51 -0.25 -1.06
CA TYR A 87 9.98 0.57 -2.17
C TYR A 87 9.17 1.86 -2.37
N ILE A 88 7.84 1.82 -2.19
CA ILE A 88 6.99 3.03 -2.23
C ILE A 88 7.41 4.02 -1.13
N VAL A 89 7.54 3.54 0.11
CA VAL A 89 7.98 4.36 1.25
C VAL A 89 9.39 4.92 1.02
N TYR A 90 10.31 4.12 0.49
CA TYR A 90 11.65 4.56 0.16
C TYR A 90 11.64 5.67 -0.90
N ARG A 91 10.82 5.54 -1.94
CA ARG A 91 10.67 6.56 -2.99
C ARG A 91 10.07 7.86 -2.44
N GLU A 92 9.09 7.77 -1.55
CA GLU A 92 8.51 8.93 -0.87
C GLU A 92 9.55 9.64 0.01
N ALA A 93 10.35 8.87 0.76
CA ALA A 93 11.42 9.42 1.60
C ALA A 93 12.52 10.09 0.76
N GLN A 94 12.89 9.53 -0.39
CA GLN A 94 13.82 10.17 -1.33
C GLN A 94 13.25 11.44 -1.94
N LYS A 95 11.96 11.44 -2.30
CA LYS A 95 11.27 12.63 -2.81
C LYS A 95 11.27 13.76 -1.78
N GLN A 96 11.11 13.45 -0.49
CA GLN A 96 11.23 14.44 0.59
C GLN A 96 12.66 14.99 0.75
N ARG A 97 13.69 14.21 0.40
CA ARG A 97 15.10 14.61 0.43
C ARG A 97 15.55 15.34 -0.84
N GLY A 98 14.70 15.43 -1.87
CA GLY A 98 15.02 16.07 -3.15
C GLY A 98 15.96 15.26 -4.04
N GLU A 99 16.18 13.98 -3.73
CA GLU A 99 17.04 13.09 -4.51
C GLU A 99 16.30 12.49 -5.72
N PRO A 100 17.02 12.16 -6.80
CA PRO A 100 16.42 11.51 -7.97
C PRO A 100 15.84 10.14 -7.58
N PRO A 101 14.70 9.74 -8.16
CA PRO A 101 14.03 8.50 -7.81
C PRO A 101 14.96 7.31 -8.08
N ALA A 102 15.29 6.54 -7.05
CA ALA A 102 16.15 5.38 -7.21
C ALA A 102 15.50 4.34 -8.13
N ASP A 103 16.33 3.85 -9.05
CA ASP A 103 16.01 2.70 -9.88
C ASP A 103 15.69 1.48 -9.00
N HIS A 104 14.61 0.76 -9.35
CA HIS A 104 14.08 -0.33 -8.55
C HIS A 104 15.12 -1.44 -8.34
N ALA A 105 15.96 -1.70 -9.35
CA ALA A 105 17.05 -2.66 -9.26
C ALA A 105 18.13 -2.26 -8.23
N LYS A 106 18.44 -0.95 -8.13
CA LYS A 106 19.38 -0.45 -7.12
C LYS A 106 18.83 -0.62 -5.71
N PHE A 107 17.55 -0.32 -5.51
CA PHE A 107 16.87 -0.55 -4.23
C PHE A 107 16.91 -2.03 -3.83
N LEU A 108 16.60 -2.94 -4.75
CA LEU A 108 16.65 -4.38 -4.48
C LEU A 108 18.05 -4.88 -4.14
N ARG A 109 19.11 -4.36 -4.80
CA ARG A 109 20.50 -4.70 -4.43
C ARG A 109 20.87 -4.21 -3.04
N VAL A 110 20.47 -2.99 -2.67
CA VAL A 110 20.72 -2.46 -1.32
C VAL A 110 19.95 -3.29 -0.27
N LEU A 111 18.69 -3.61 -0.55
CA LEU A 111 17.88 -4.48 0.30
C LEU A 111 18.52 -5.86 0.46
N GLN A 112 18.97 -6.47 -0.63
CA GLN A 112 19.65 -7.76 -0.61
C GLN A 112 20.93 -7.70 0.25
N GLY A 113 21.75 -6.66 0.10
CA GLY A 113 22.94 -6.44 0.91
C GLY A 113 22.60 -6.35 2.40
N GLN A 114 21.62 -5.51 2.76
CA GLN A 114 21.15 -5.37 4.14
C GLN A 114 20.61 -6.69 4.71
N MET A 115 19.90 -7.48 3.90
CA MET A 115 19.38 -8.77 4.35
C MET A 115 20.46 -9.83 4.56
N LEU A 116 21.58 -9.75 3.83
CA LEU A 116 22.73 -10.65 4.01
C LEU A 116 23.57 -10.28 5.24
N GLU A 117 23.59 -9.01 5.62
CA GLU A 117 24.29 -8.51 6.82
C GLU A 117 23.53 -8.79 8.13
N LEU A 118 22.23 -9.11 8.05
CA LEU A 118 21.42 -9.40 9.23
C LEU A 118 21.88 -10.69 9.91
N THR A 119 22.25 -10.57 11.19
CA THR A 119 22.62 -11.69 12.04
C THR A 119 21.46 -12.11 12.94
N PRO A 120 21.41 -13.36 13.43
CA PRO A 120 20.40 -13.81 14.39
C PRO A 120 20.32 -12.95 15.67
N ALA A 121 21.41 -12.23 16.03
CA ALA A 121 21.46 -11.32 17.17
C ALA A 121 20.63 -10.04 16.96
N ASP A 122 20.44 -9.59 15.71
CA ASP A 122 19.65 -8.38 15.43
C ASP A 122 18.15 -8.60 15.68
N PHE A 123 17.69 -9.86 15.53
CA PHE A 123 16.31 -10.24 15.78
C PHE A 123 15.97 -10.33 17.28
N THR A 124 16.93 -10.68 18.13
CA THR A 124 16.75 -10.69 19.59
C THR A 124 16.72 -9.26 20.16
N ASP A 125 17.50 -8.34 19.61
CA ASP A 125 17.51 -6.95 20.08
C ASP A 125 16.27 -6.15 19.60
N ALA A 126 15.74 -6.46 18.42
CA ALA A 126 14.50 -5.87 17.91
C ALA A 126 13.26 -6.28 18.73
N THR A 127 13.16 -7.56 19.12
CA THR A 127 12.09 -8.05 20.01
C THR A 127 12.19 -7.44 21.41
N TRP A 128 13.42 -7.26 21.92
CA TRP A 128 13.69 -6.58 23.18
C TRP A 128 13.31 -5.09 23.17
N ARG A 129 13.64 -4.34 22.11
CA ARG A 129 13.23 -2.92 21.96
C ARG A 129 11.72 -2.74 21.85
N ARG A 130 11.02 -3.63 21.12
CA ARG A 130 9.54 -3.61 21.05
C ARG A 130 8.92 -3.90 22.41
N SER A 131 9.43 -4.91 23.12
CA SER A 131 8.98 -5.26 24.47
C SER A 131 9.16 -4.08 25.44
N LYS A 132 10.31 -3.39 25.43
CA LYS A 132 10.53 -2.20 26.27
C LYS A 132 9.60 -1.03 25.93
N LYS A 133 9.34 -0.76 24.65
CA LYS A 133 8.40 0.32 24.25
C LYS A 133 6.97 0.01 24.69
N THR A 134 6.53 -1.24 24.58
CA THR A 134 5.21 -1.69 25.07
C THR A 134 5.13 -1.58 26.60
N LEU A 135 6.17 -2.01 27.32
CA LEU A 135 6.26 -1.94 28.78
C LEU A 135 6.33 -0.50 29.32
N GLN A 136 7.01 0.40 28.59
CA GLN A 136 7.07 1.84 28.94
C GLN A 136 5.73 2.53 28.69
N ARG A 137 5.01 2.17 27.61
CA ARG A 137 3.66 2.67 27.34
C ARG A 137 2.65 2.20 28.38
N THR A 138 2.66 0.92 28.76
CA THR A 138 1.77 0.40 29.81
C THR A 138 2.10 0.99 31.19
N ARG A 139 3.37 1.17 31.54
CA ARG A 139 3.79 1.86 32.78
C ARG A 139 3.45 3.35 32.83
N LYS A 140 3.33 4.01 31.67
CA LYS A 140 2.89 5.41 31.60
C LYS A 140 1.36 5.51 31.68
N ALA A 141 0.64 4.55 31.08
CA ALA A 141 -0.81 4.43 31.20
C ALA A 141 -1.27 4.12 32.65
N LEU A 142 -0.58 3.23 33.36
CA LEU A 142 -0.88 2.90 34.76
C LEU A 142 -0.57 4.03 35.77
N ARG A 143 0.26 5.00 35.38
CA ARG A 143 0.57 6.19 36.20
C ARG A 143 -0.37 7.37 35.93
N MET A 144 -1.26 7.25 34.93
CA MET A 144 -2.21 8.29 34.52
C MET A 144 -3.66 7.94 34.88
N THR A 145 -3.89 6.83 35.57
CA THR A 145 -5.18 6.53 36.22
C THR A 145 -5.15 7.10 37.64
N PRO A 146 -6.13 7.95 38.03
CA PRO A 146 -6.19 8.57 39.36
C PRO A 146 -6.43 7.57 40.49
#